data_AF-A0A932JLQ4-F1
#
_entry.id   AF-A0A932JLQ4-F1
#
_cell.length_a   1.000
_cell.length_b   1.000
_cell.length_c   1.000
_cell.angle_alpha   90.00
_cell.angle_beta   90.00
_cell.angle_gamma   90.00
#
_symmetry.space_group_name_H-M   'P 1'
#
loop_
_entity.id
_entity.type
_entity.pdbx_description
1 polymer ?
#
loop_
_entity_poly.entity_id
_entity_poly.type
_entity_poly.pdbx_seq_one_letter_code
_entity_poly.pdbx_strand_id
1 'polypeptide(L)'
;MKTMAALTAVSLLAFVAARAADRPEAPRLQLVRLDGSLNASAQARPPLIASGAEIRVTSGTAVFESDSHVEIRAEEGDAFVFRSFPPSDERGAGLSLTVPADALSALNVDVGGIKLLVSPGGAVDVSSQRAGREDVVIASRRVDLVPGSALASGEGLTFKSAARSGPGLDEGIGFSVFVPYGQYFQNSPPDTAAIDVMSTDEGGWTWTAEGLASVSSGIETAIASWPDVSQKLARTMAEKYGEPSQASPDFLIWNDNGPWKKTVVYRYGDRFLRQSIRFDVPQARATKLSEMEMGLTFDPSSQELSAASQSEDTNVLALNLAHDVLDGKMTATQARAAYARAVSLSSAGKSVPEMRVLLF
;
A
#
# COMPACT_ATOMS: atom_id res chain seq x y z
N MET A 1 -68.73 -41.90 -15.90
CA MET A 1 -69.64 -40.73 -15.96
C MET A 1 -69.18 -39.72 -14.91
N LYS A 2 -68.94 -38.47 -15.34
CA LYS A 2 -69.06 -37.16 -14.64
C LYS A 2 -68.83 -37.15 -13.10
N THR A 3 -67.99 -36.31 -12.49
CA THR A 3 -67.70 -34.89 -12.77
C THR A 3 -66.50 -34.41 -11.93
N MET A 4 -65.88 -33.35 -12.42
CA MET A 4 -64.83 -32.48 -11.87
C MET A 4 -65.22 -31.74 -10.57
N ALA A 5 -64.17 -31.27 -9.88
CA ALA A 5 -64.04 -30.03 -9.09
C ALA A 5 -64.47 -30.01 -7.60
N ALA A 6 -63.49 -29.90 -6.70
CA ALA A 6 -63.22 -28.65 -5.98
C ALA A 6 -61.84 -28.70 -5.30
N LEU A 7 -60.96 -27.82 -5.78
CA LEU A 7 -59.72 -27.36 -5.16
C LEU A 7 -60.04 -26.61 -3.86
N THR A 8 -59.00 -26.37 -3.05
CA THR A 8 -58.77 -25.23 -2.13
C THR A 8 -58.81 -25.54 -0.63
N ALA A 9 -57.69 -25.20 0.04
CA ALA A 9 -57.52 -24.95 1.47
C ALA A 9 -56.98 -26.06 2.41
N VAL A 10 -55.94 -26.82 2.02
CA VAL A 10 -54.98 -27.38 3.02
C VAL A 10 -53.55 -27.45 2.46
N SER A 11 -53.08 -26.38 1.82
CA SER A 11 -51.66 -26.26 1.39
C SER A 11 -50.96 -25.04 1.97
N LEU A 12 -51.47 -24.47 3.06
CA LEU A 12 -50.95 -23.22 3.60
C LEU A 12 -50.88 -23.21 5.13
N LEU A 13 -50.44 -24.30 5.77
CA LEU A 13 -50.13 -24.26 7.22
C LEU A 13 -49.17 -25.34 7.75
N ALA A 14 -48.68 -26.25 6.90
CA ALA A 14 -47.66 -27.24 7.29
C ALA A 14 -46.31 -27.06 6.56
N PHE A 15 -46.08 -25.89 5.96
CA PHE A 15 -44.75 -25.45 5.50
C PHE A 15 -44.17 -24.31 6.36
N VAL A 16 -44.82 -24.00 7.49
CA VAL A 16 -44.47 -22.88 8.37
C VAL A 16 -43.78 -23.34 9.67
N ALA A 17 -43.43 -24.63 9.81
CA ALA A 17 -42.85 -25.16 11.05
C ALA A 17 -41.54 -25.96 10.91
N ALA A 18 -40.81 -25.86 9.78
CA ALA A 18 -39.51 -26.54 9.64
C ALA A 18 -38.48 -25.78 8.78
N ARG A 19 -38.46 -24.45 8.88
CA ARG A 19 -37.26 -23.65 8.61
C ARG A 19 -37.03 -22.74 9.81
N ALA A 20 -36.65 -23.36 10.92
CA ALA A 20 -35.91 -22.63 11.93
C ALA A 20 -34.69 -22.02 11.24
N ALA A 21 -34.57 -20.71 11.37
CA ALA A 21 -33.53 -19.86 10.83
C ALA A 21 -32.13 -20.51 10.89
N ASP A 22 -31.58 -20.85 9.74
CA ASP A 22 -30.13 -20.96 9.54
C ASP A 22 -29.60 -19.52 9.63
N ARG A 23 -29.33 -19.06 10.86
CA ARG A 23 -28.60 -17.81 11.04
C ARG A 23 -27.21 -18.05 10.47
N PRO A 24 -26.69 -17.19 9.58
CA PRO A 24 -25.29 -17.31 9.17
C PRO A 24 -24.44 -17.35 10.43
N GLU A 25 -23.67 -18.42 10.63
CA GLU A 25 -22.73 -18.50 11.74
C GLU A 25 -21.68 -17.40 11.59
N ALA A 26 -21.07 -16.96 12.70
CA ALA A 26 -19.97 -16.01 12.62
C ALA A 26 -18.83 -16.63 11.78
N PRO A 27 -18.20 -15.86 10.88
CA PRO A 27 -17.14 -16.39 10.03
C PRO A 27 -16.04 -17.07 10.82
N ARG A 28 -15.52 -18.15 10.28
CA ARG A 28 -14.42 -18.91 10.88
C ARG A 28 -13.16 -18.68 10.08
N LEU A 29 -12.03 -18.54 10.78
CA LEU A 29 -10.72 -18.45 10.17
C LEU A 29 -9.96 -19.77 10.41
N GLN A 30 -9.40 -20.33 9.35
CA GLN A 30 -8.65 -21.58 9.38
C GLN A 30 -7.22 -21.36 8.89
N LEU A 31 -6.24 -21.96 9.57
CA LEU A 31 -4.88 -22.10 9.07
C LEU A 31 -4.85 -23.20 8.00
N VAL A 32 -4.57 -22.82 6.76
CA VAL A 32 -4.54 -23.73 5.60
C VAL A 32 -3.14 -24.26 5.35
N ARG A 33 -2.13 -23.41 5.51
CA ARG A 33 -0.72 -23.76 5.29
C ARG A 33 0.16 -23.06 6.30
N LEU A 34 1.15 -23.79 6.81
CA LEU A 34 2.22 -23.24 7.64
C LEU A 34 3.53 -23.87 7.19
N ASP A 35 4.46 -23.02 6.75
CA ASP A 35 5.85 -23.37 6.51
C ASP A 35 6.71 -22.51 7.44
N GLY A 36 6.94 -23.00 8.67
CA GLY A 36 7.66 -22.28 9.70
C GLY A 36 6.98 -22.36 11.07
N SER A 37 7.01 -21.26 11.82
CA SER A 37 6.46 -21.16 13.16
C SER A 37 5.58 -19.93 13.32
N LEU A 38 4.51 -20.08 14.10
CA LEU A 38 3.68 -18.97 14.53
C LEU A 38 3.49 -19.03 16.04
N ASN A 39 3.34 -17.86 16.65
CA ASN A 39 2.85 -17.71 18.00
C ASN A 39 1.39 -17.25 17.92
N ALA A 40 0.50 -18.01 18.54
CA ALA A 40 -0.90 -17.65 18.62
C ALA A 40 -1.33 -17.59 20.08
N SER A 41 -2.18 -16.63 20.42
CA SER A 41 -2.74 -16.55 21.78
C SER A 41 -3.48 -17.85 22.13
N ALA A 42 -3.62 -18.17 23.42
CA ALA A 42 -4.17 -19.46 23.90
C ALA A 42 -5.57 -19.83 23.37
N GLN A 43 -6.26 -18.88 22.73
CA GLN A 43 -7.57 -19.04 22.10
C GLN A 43 -7.48 -19.54 20.64
N ALA A 44 -6.32 -19.51 20.00
CA ALA A 44 -6.08 -20.10 18.69
C ALA A 44 -5.57 -21.54 18.85
N ARG A 45 -6.38 -22.52 18.43
CA ARG A 45 -5.97 -23.92 18.36
C ARG A 45 -6.06 -24.38 16.90
N PRO A 46 -4.94 -24.35 16.15
CA PRO A 46 -4.92 -24.81 14.78
C PRO A 46 -5.60 -26.19 14.63
N PRO A 47 -6.34 -26.42 13.53
CA PRO A 47 -6.42 -25.56 12.36
C PRO A 47 -7.39 -24.37 12.51
N LEU A 48 -8.26 -24.34 13.52
CA LEU A 48 -9.30 -23.31 13.66
C LEU A 48 -8.87 -22.17 14.59
N ILE A 49 -8.98 -20.94 14.11
CA ILE A 49 -8.63 -19.73 14.87
C ILE A 49 -9.90 -19.13 15.48
N ALA A 50 -9.95 -19.03 16.81
CA ALA A 50 -11.09 -18.43 17.50
C ALA A 50 -11.11 -16.91 17.29
N SER A 51 -12.32 -16.33 17.25
CA SER A 51 -12.52 -14.89 17.30
C SER A 51 -11.84 -14.29 18.54
N GLY A 52 -11.11 -13.20 18.37
CA GLY A 52 -10.29 -12.57 19.40
C GLY A 52 -8.83 -13.05 19.44
N ALA A 53 -8.47 -14.10 18.69
CA ALA A 53 -7.10 -14.57 18.64
C ALA A 53 -6.15 -13.54 18.01
N GLU A 54 -4.96 -13.44 18.60
CA GLU A 54 -3.83 -12.73 18.04
C GLU A 54 -2.87 -13.75 17.44
N ILE A 55 -2.49 -13.52 16.19
CA ILE A 55 -1.60 -14.36 15.40
C ILE A 55 -0.33 -13.56 15.12
N ARG A 56 0.84 -14.15 15.36
CA ARG A 56 2.14 -13.61 14.97
C ARG A 56 2.94 -14.68 14.26
N VAL A 57 3.38 -14.42 13.03
CA VAL A 57 4.26 -15.35 12.30
C VAL A 57 5.70 -15.07 12.74
N THR A 58 6.28 -16.01 13.47
CA THR A 58 7.61 -15.87 14.08
C THR A 58 8.72 -16.36 13.16
N SER A 59 8.42 -17.23 12.20
CA SER A 59 9.32 -17.59 11.11
C SER A 59 8.55 -18.18 9.91
N GLY A 60 9.06 -17.93 8.70
CA GLY A 60 8.53 -18.52 7.48
C GLY A 60 7.22 -17.91 6.98
N THR A 61 6.28 -18.72 6.47
CA THR A 61 5.02 -18.25 5.87
C THR A 61 3.80 -19.00 6.39
N ALA A 62 2.68 -18.29 6.52
CA ALA A 62 1.39 -18.84 6.90
C ALA A 62 0.28 -18.34 5.98
N VAL A 63 -0.63 -19.24 5.61
CA VAL A 63 -1.83 -18.92 4.82
C VAL A 63 -3.06 -19.28 5.64
N PHE A 64 -3.95 -18.31 5.82
CA PHE A 64 -5.23 -18.47 6.49
C PHE A 64 -6.35 -18.24 5.49
N GLU A 65 -7.46 -18.95 5.67
CA GLU A 65 -8.65 -18.82 4.84
C GLU A 65 -9.88 -18.70 5.73
N SER A 66 -10.81 -17.82 5.36
CA SER A 66 -12.12 -17.75 5.97
C SER A 66 -13.19 -18.37 5.10
N ASP A 67 -14.27 -18.84 5.73
CA ASP A 67 -15.51 -19.25 5.06
C ASP A 67 -16.24 -18.10 4.32
N SER A 68 -15.72 -16.88 4.42
CA SER A 68 -16.18 -15.68 3.70
C SER A 68 -15.19 -15.24 2.61
N HIS A 69 -14.45 -16.20 2.02
CA HIS A 69 -13.52 -15.98 0.90
C HIS A 69 -12.39 -14.96 1.17
N VAL A 70 -11.97 -14.83 2.43
CA VAL A 70 -10.79 -14.03 2.80
C VAL A 70 -9.59 -14.95 2.91
N GLU A 71 -8.58 -14.72 2.08
CA GLU A 71 -7.27 -15.35 2.19
C GLU A 71 -6.29 -14.34 2.82
N ILE A 72 -5.58 -14.77 3.86
CA ILE A 72 -4.55 -13.97 4.54
C ILE A 72 -3.22 -14.64 4.29
N ARG A 73 -2.27 -13.90 3.71
CA ARG A 73 -0.89 -14.35 3.57
C ARG A 73 -0.02 -13.56 4.52
N ALA A 74 0.53 -14.27 5.49
CA ALA A 74 1.39 -13.70 6.50
C ALA A 74 2.81 -14.28 6.38
N GLU A 75 3.81 -13.41 6.41
CA GLU A 75 5.23 -13.75 6.39
C GLU A 75 5.86 -13.49 7.77
N GLU A 76 7.12 -13.89 7.95
CA GLU A 76 7.89 -13.62 9.16
C GLU A 76 7.84 -12.14 9.57
N GLY A 77 7.37 -11.89 10.80
CA GLY A 77 7.19 -10.54 11.35
C GLY A 77 5.76 -10.00 11.27
N ASP A 78 4.90 -10.60 10.44
CA ASP A 78 3.48 -10.20 10.35
C ASP A 78 2.72 -10.59 11.61
N ALA A 79 1.78 -9.70 12.00
CA ALA A 79 0.90 -9.90 13.12
C ALA A 79 -0.52 -9.40 12.82
N PHE A 80 -1.54 -10.11 13.29
CA PHE A 80 -2.92 -9.65 13.18
C PHE A 80 -3.82 -10.21 14.28
N VAL A 81 -4.88 -9.47 14.60
CA VAL A 81 -5.97 -9.89 15.48
C VAL A 81 -7.18 -10.19 14.61
N PHE A 82 -7.68 -11.42 14.70
CA PHE A 82 -8.90 -11.84 14.02
C PHE A 82 -10.10 -11.67 14.95
N ARG A 83 -11.17 -11.04 14.48
CA ARG A 83 -12.47 -11.01 15.17
C ARG A 83 -13.56 -11.33 14.18
N SER A 84 -14.38 -12.33 14.46
CA SER A 84 -15.64 -12.55 13.76
C SER A 84 -16.83 -12.09 14.59
N PHE A 85 -17.85 -11.60 13.90
CA PHE A 85 -19.11 -11.18 14.48
C PHE A 85 -20.26 -11.90 13.79
N PRO A 86 -21.25 -12.39 14.56
CA PRO A 86 -22.46 -12.97 14.00
C PRO A 86 -23.28 -11.87 13.30
N PRO A 87 -24.20 -12.26 12.39
CA PRO A 87 -25.13 -11.32 11.79
C PRO A 87 -26.02 -10.69 12.86
N SER A 88 -26.20 -9.37 12.78
CA SER A 88 -27.17 -8.59 13.54
C SER A 88 -28.29 -8.10 12.61
N ASP A 89 -29.22 -7.31 13.15
CA ASP A 89 -30.25 -6.67 12.33
C ASP A 89 -29.71 -5.52 11.45
N GLU A 90 -28.55 -4.97 11.80
CA GLU A 90 -27.92 -3.83 11.12
C GLU A 90 -26.72 -4.23 10.25
N ARG A 91 -26.14 -5.42 10.47
CA ARG A 91 -24.94 -5.89 9.77
C ARG A 91 -25.04 -7.38 9.54
N GLY A 92 -24.74 -7.89 8.35
CA GLY A 92 -24.62 -9.34 8.19
C GLY A 92 -23.35 -9.87 8.85
N ALA A 93 -23.16 -11.19 8.73
CA ALA A 93 -22.02 -11.86 9.33
C ALA A 93 -20.73 -11.31 8.71
N GLY A 94 -19.69 -11.15 9.52
CA GLY A 94 -18.44 -10.61 9.03
C GLY A 94 -17.26 -10.85 9.94
N LEU A 95 -16.10 -10.48 9.44
CA LEU A 95 -14.83 -10.56 10.14
C LEU A 95 -14.11 -9.22 10.09
N SER A 96 -13.24 -9.01 11.06
CA SER A 96 -12.35 -7.88 11.20
C SER A 96 -10.94 -8.40 11.40
N LEU A 97 -10.01 -7.89 10.61
CA LEU A 97 -8.58 -8.14 10.71
C LEU A 97 -7.92 -6.83 11.12
N THR A 98 -7.33 -6.79 12.30
CA THR A 98 -6.59 -5.62 12.78
C THR A 98 -5.11 -5.94 12.86
N VAL A 99 -4.25 -5.12 12.27
CA VAL A 99 -2.80 -5.25 12.41
C VAL A 99 -2.39 -4.48 13.66
N PRO A 100 -1.79 -5.12 14.68
CA PRO A 100 -1.30 -4.43 15.87
C PRO A 100 -0.36 -3.28 15.49
N ALA A 101 -0.41 -2.19 16.26
CA ALA A 101 0.44 -1.02 16.00
C ALA A 101 1.94 -1.33 16.16
N ASP A 102 2.28 -2.39 16.90
CA ASP A 102 3.63 -2.91 17.13
C ASP A 102 4.03 -4.02 16.14
N ALA A 103 3.22 -4.31 15.12
CA ALA A 103 3.60 -5.22 14.05
C ALA A 103 4.81 -4.68 13.28
N LEU A 104 5.71 -5.58 12.83
CA LEU A 104 6.94 -5.20 12.15
C LEU A 104 6.72 -4.84 10.67
N SER A 105 5.62 -5.32 10.09
CA SER A 105 5.32 -5.26 8.67
C SER A 105 3.82 -5.08 8.42
N ALA A 106 3.49 -4.71 7.18
CA ALA A 106 2.12 -4.61 6.73
C ALA A 106 1.59 -5.98 6.28
N LEU A 107 0.33 -6.27 6.59
CA LEU A 107 -0.31 -7.56 6.32
C LEU A 107 -0.89 -7.59 4.90
N ASN A 108 -0.61 -8.67 4.16
CA ASN A 108 -1.24 -8.92 2.86
C ASN A 108 -2.57 -9.69 3.04
N VAL A 109 -3.67 -9.06 2.64
CA VAL A 109 -5.02 -9.63 2.73
C VAL A 109 -5.63 -9.68 1.33
N ASP A 110 -6.09 -10.85 0.90
CA ASP A 110 -6.83 -11.02 -0.35
C ASP A 110 -8.30 -11.31 -0.02
N VAL A 111 -9.21 -10.47 -0.52
CA VAL A 111 -10.66 -10.64 -0.33
C VAL A 111 -11.30 -10.85 -1.68
N GLY A 112 -11.66 -12.10 -2.01
CA GLY A 112 -12.30 -12.42 -3.29
C GLY A 112 -11.49 -12.00 -4.54
N GLY A 113 -10.16 -12.00 -4.48
CA GLY A 113 -9.26 -11.56 -5.55
C GLY A 113 -8.79 -10.10 -5.44
N ILE A 114 -9.30 -9.34 -4.46
CA ILE A 114 -8.86 -7.98 -4.18
C ILE A 114 -7.71 -8.02 -3.17
N LYS A 115 -6.51 -7.66 -3.63
CA LYS A 115 -5.31 -7.58 -2.79
C LYS A 115 -5.24 -6.26 -2.03
N LEU A 116 -5.13 -6.36 -0.72
CA LEU A 116 -5.04 -5.26 0.23
C LEU A 116 -3.73 -5.39 1.02
N LEU A 117 -3.09 -4.24 1.28
CA LEU A 117 -1.95 -4.14 2.18
C LEU A 117 -2.36 -3.32 3.41
N VAL A 118 -2.32 -3.93 4.59
CA VAL A 118 -2.81 -3.33 5.83
C VAL A 118 -1.62 -2.96 6.71
N SER A 119 -1.32 -1.67 6.81
CA SER A 119 -0.22 -1.17 7.64
C SER A 119 -0.45 -1.41 9.15
N PRO A 120 0.62 -1.45 9.97
CA PRO A 120 0.50 -1.48 11.43
C PRO A 120 -0.48 -0.42 11.96
N GLY A 121 -1.41 -0.83 12.81
CA GLY A 121 -2.51 0.01 13.33
C GLY A 121 -3.75 0.10 12.43
N GLY A 122 -3.68 -0.42 11.21
CA GLY A 122 -4.79 -0.51 10.26
C GLY A 122 -5.72 -1.70 10.53
N ALA A 123 -6.93 -1.65 9.96
CA ALA A 123 -7.87 -2.76 9.99
C ALA A 123 -8.65 -2.90 8.69
N VAL A 124 -9.11 -4.13 8.42
CA VAL A 124 -10.00 -4.50 7.32
C VAL A 124 -11.20 -5.22 7.90
N ASP A 125 -12.41 -4.72 7.63
CA ASP A 125 -13.66 -5.41 7.93
C ASP A 125 -14.23 -6.00 6.63
N VAL A 126 -14.66 -7.25 6.66
CA VAL A 126 -15.37 -7.91 5.57
C VAL A 126 -16.70 -8.37 6.12
N SER A 127 -17.82 -7.93 5.52
CA SER A 127 -19.15 -8.32 5.96
C SER A 127 -20.05 -8.65 4.79
N SER A 128 -20.82 -9.72 4.91
CA SER A 128 -21.92 -10.01 3.98
C SER A 128 -23.11 -9.12 4.30
N GLN A 129 -23.87 -8.63 3.31
CA GLN A 129 -25.22 -8.11 3.54
C GLN A 129 -26.27 -9.21 3.41
N ARG A 130 -27.46 -8.98 4.01
CA ARG A 130 -28.64 -9.83 3.71
C ARG A 130 -28.93 -9.71 2.20
N ALA A 131 -28.96 -10.86 1.53
CA ALA A 131 -29.22 -11.06 0.09
C ALA A 131 -28.01 -11.02 -0.87
N GLY A 132 -26.97 -11.83 -0.60
CA GLY A 132 -26.07 -12.32 -1.65
C GLY A 132 -25.07 -11.30 -2.23
N ARG A 133 -24.78 -10.22 -1.49
CA ARG A 133 -23.76 -9.24 -1.82
C ARG A 133 -22.76 -9.14 -0.67
N GLU A 134 -21.47 -9.26 -0.98
CA GLU A 134 -20.38 -9.10 -0.03
C GLU A 134 -19.89 -7.65 -0.07
N ASP A 135 -19.82 -7.00 1.09
CA ASP A 135 -19.23 -5.67 1.25
C ASP A 135 -17.87 -5.80 1.94
N VAL A 136 -16.85 -5.25 1.29
CA VAL A 136 -15.52 -5.10 1.88
C VAL A 136 -15.41 -3.67 2.42
N VAL A 137 -15.37 -3.52 3.74
CA VAL A 137 -15.27 -2.24 4.42
C VAL A 137 -13.88 -2.12 5.06
N ILE A 138 -12.98 -1.39 4.42
CA ILE A 138 -11.67 -1.13 5.02
C ILE A 138 -11.84 -0.01 6.05
N ALA A 139 -11.88 -0.37 7.33
CA ALA A 139 -12.02 0.59 8.42
C ALA A 139 -10.63 0.95 8.97
N SER A 140 -10.04 2.05 8.51
CA SER A 140 -8.98 2.71 9.28
C SER A 140 -9.59 3.43 10.48
N ARG A 141 -8.90 3.47 11.62
CA ARG A 141 -9.33 4.28 12.76
C ARG A 141 -9.41 5.74 12.32
N ARG A 142 -10.64 6.21 12.08
CA ARG A 142 -11.11 7.60 12.13
C ARG A 142 -10.02 8.65 11.93
N VAL A 143 -9.89 9.16 10.71
CA VAL A 143 -9.20 10.43 10.46
C VAL A 143 -10.25 11.53 10.51
N ASP A 144 -10.40 12.19 11.67
CA ASP A 144 -11.07 13.49 11.71
C ASP A 144 -10.11 14.48 11.02
N LEU A 145 -10.42 14.90 9.79
CA LEU A 145 -9.65 15.95 9.12
C LEU A 145 -10.00 17.29 9.79
N VAL A 146 -9.16 17.69 10.74
CA VAL A 146 -9.19 19.05 11.28
C VAL A 146 -8.58 19.98 10.21
N PRO A 147 -9.04 21.23 10.06
CA PRO A 147 -8.39 22.18 9.16
C PRO A 147 -6.87 22.21 9.38
N GLY A 148 -6.10 21.89 8.33
CA GLY A 148 -4.64 21.77 8.38
C GLY A 148 -4.08 20.35 8.53
N SER A 149 -4.92 19.31 8.60
CA SER A 149 -4.48 17.92 8.58
C SER A 149 -4.03 17.49 7.18
N ALA A 150 -2.77 17.09 7.02
CA ALA A 150 -2.29 16.37 5.85
C ALA A 150 -2.59 14.88 6.01
N LEU A 151 -3.12 14.23 4.98
CA LEU A 151 -3.13 12.77 4.90
C LEU A 151 -1.74 12.31 4.48
N ALA A 152 -1.17 11.36 5.21
CA ALA A 152 0.10 10.74 4.81
C ALA A 152 -0.11 9.85 3.58
N SER A 153 0.96 9.68 2.79
CA SER A 153 0.97 8.77 1.64
C SER A 153 0.56 7.36 2.08
N GLY A 154 -0.50 6.82 1.47
CA GLY A 154 -1.04 5.50 1.81
C GLY A 154 -2.19 5.51 2.82
N GLU A 155 -2.60 6.68 3.32
CA GLU A 155 -3.80 6.79 4.14
C GLU A 155 -5.07 6.82 3.28
N GLY A 156 -6.01 5.93 3.57
CA GLY A 156 -7.35 5.92 2.99
C GLY A 156 -8.34 6.70 3.86
N LEU A 157 -9.10 7.62 3.26
CA LEU A 157 -10.26 8.21 3.89
C LEU A 157 -11.46 7.26 3.76
N THR A 158 -12.13 7.00 4.89
CA THR A 158 -13.38 6.25 4.93
C THR A 158 -14.51 7.20 5.28
N PHE A 159 -15.40 7.45 4.33
CA PHE A 159 -16.62 8.21 4.58
C PHE A 159 -17.72 7.28 5.08
N LYS A 160 -18.43 7.69 6.14
CA LYS A 160 -19.68 7.06 6.55
C LYS A 160 -20.81 8.04 6.26
N SER A 161 -21.74 7.62 5.40
CA SER A 161 -23.01 8.33 5.18
C SER A 161 -23.75 8.47 6.51
N ALA A 162 -24.00 9.70 6.94
CA ALA A 162 -24.83 10.00 8.10
C ALA A 162 -26.24 10.40 7.63
N ALA A 163 -27.09 9.37 7.48
CA ALA A 163 -28.55 9.45 7.33
C ALA A 163 -29.16 10.15 6.08
N ARG A 164 -30.25 9.55 5.62
CA ARG A 164 -31.03 9.88 4.41
C ARG A 164 -31.81 11.20 4.52
N SER A 165 -31.75 11.98 3.45
CA SER A 165 -32.94 12.60 2.85
C SER A 165 -32.79 12.72 1.32
N GLY A 166 -32.79 11.59 0.62
CA GLY A 166 -32.76 11.53 -0.84
C GLY A 166 -32.43 10.13 -1.38
N PRO A 167 -32.61 9.88 -2.69
CA PRO A 167 -32.12 8.67 -3.35
C PRO A 167 -30.60 8.74 -3.41
N GLY A 168 -29.94 8.25 -2.36
CA GLY A 168 -28.49 8.28 -2.18
C GLY A 168 -28.04 7.11 -1.31
N LEU A 169 -26.71 6.90 -1.26
CA LEU A 169 -26.00 5.73 -0.70
C LEU A 169 -26.76 5.08 0.45
N ASP A 170 -27.11 3.79 0.27
CA ASP A 170 -27.71 3.02 1.37
C ASP A 170 -26.80 3.07 2.60
N GLU A 171 -27.45 3.11 3.76
CA GLU A 171 -26.77 3.12 5.05
C GLU A 171 -25.78 1.94 5.11
N GLY A 172 -24.49 2.26 5.28
CA GLY A 172 -23.42 1.25 5.31
C GLY A 172 -22.56 1.13 4.05
N ILE A 173 -22.90 1.81 2.94
CA ILE A 173 -21.99 1.88 1.77
C ILE A 173 -20.84 2.85 2.08
N GLY A 174 -19.63 2.31 2.21
CA GLY A 174 -18.39 3.07 2.24
C GLY A 174 -17.70 3.01 0.87
N PHE A 175 -17.04 4.09 0.48
CA PHE A 175 -16.10 4.08 -0.64
C PHE A 175 -14.75 4.63 -0.16
N SER A 176 -13.67 4.09 -0.71
CA SER A 176 -12.31 4.54 -0.44
C SER A 176 -11.87 5.50 -1.53
N VAL A 177 -11.48 6.70 -1.15
CA VAL A 177 -10.88 7.66 -2.08
C VAL A 177 -9.36 7.53 -1.99
N PHE A 178 -8.71 7.19 -3.10
CA PHE A 178 -7.27 7.23 -3.22
C PHE A 178 -6.85 8.64 -3.62
N VAL A 179 -6.15 9.35 -2.73
CA VAL A 179 -5.59 10.66 -3.05
C VAL A 179 -4.24 10.43 -3.75
N PRO A 180 -4.08 10.84 -5.02
CA PRO A 180 -2.81 10.70 -5.72
C PRO A 180 -1.69 11.43 -4.98
N TYR A 181 -0.49 10.88 -5.06
CA TYR A 181 0.68 11.42 -4.38
C TYR A 181 0.93 12.90 -4.75
N GLY A 182 1.07 13.77 -3.75
CA GLY A 182 1.31 15.22 -3.94
C GLY A 182 0.04 16.09 -4.02
N GLN A 183 -1.15 15.51 -3.86
CA GLN A 183 -2.39 16.29 -3.72
C GLN A 183 -2.78 16.44 -2.25
N TYR A 184 -3.21 17.65 -1.89
CA TYR A 184 -3.71 17.99 -0.56
C TYR A 184 -5.05 18.72 -0.73
N PHE A 185 -5.97 18.55 0.22
CA PHE A 185 -7.18 19.36 0.26
C PHE A 185 -6.82 20.76 0.76
N GLN A 186 -6.94 21.79 -0.07
CA GLN A 186 -6.79 23.17 0.39
C GLN A 186 -8.16 23.74 0.80
N ASN A 187 -8.21 24.29 2.01
CA ASN A 187 -9.14 25.33 2.48
C ASN A 187 -10.52 25.34 1.79
N SER A 188 -11.32 24.29 1.99
CA SER A 188 -12.76 24.49 1.90
C SER A 188 -13.19 25.33 3.12
N PRO A 189 -14.01 26.38 2.94
CA PRO A 189 -14.73 27.00 4.04
C PRO A 189 -15.40 25.91 4.92
N PRO A 190 -15.56 26.12 6.24
CA PRO A 190 -16.11 25.11 7.16
C PRO A 190 -17.49 24.56 6.75
N ASP A 191 -18.16 25.27 5.86
CA ASP A 191 -19.49 25.03 5.29
C ASP A 191 -19.47 24.48 3.85
N THR A 192 -18.30 24.15 3.28
CA THR A 192 -18.18 23.55 1.93
C THR A 192 -17.50 22.18 2.01
N ALA A 193 -18.06 21.17 1.33
CA ALA A 193 -17.47 19.84 1.29
C ALA A 193 -16.25 19.82 0.35
N ALA A 194 -15.10 19.34 0.83
CA ALA A 194 -13.86 19.22 0.04
C ALA A 194 -13.92 18.09 -1.03
N ILE A 195 -14.86 17.17 -0.87
CA ILE A 195 -15.22 16.15 -1.85
C ILE A 195 -16.75 16.07 -1.85
N ASP A 196 -17.37 16.34 -2.99
CA ASP A 196 -18.78 16.10 -3.23
C ASP A 196 -18.92 14.78 -4.02
N VAL A 197 -19.83 13.92 -3.59
CA VAL A 197 -20.09 12.63 -4.21
C VAL A 197 -21.58 12.54 -4.51
N MET A 198 -21.91 12.56 -5.79
CA MET A 198 -23.26 12.60 -6.30
C MET A 198 -23.60 11.29 -7.00
N SER A 199 -24.78 10.75 -6.73
CA SER A 199 -25.38 9.71 -7.57
C SER A 199 -25.83 10.31 -8.90
N THR A 200 -25.61 9.61 -10.01
CA THR A 200 -26.19 9.98 -11.31
C THR A 200 -27.56 9.33 -11.49
N ASP A 201 -28.39 9.95 -12.34
CA ASP A 201 -29.73 9.44 -12.65
C ASP A 201 -29.71 8.04 -13.32
N GLU A 202 -28.56 7.63 -13.86
CA GLU A 202 -28.34 6.32 -14.48
C GLU A 202 -27.87 5.23 -13.48
N GLY A 203 -27.81 5.56 -12.18
CA GLY A 203 -27.36 4.63 -11.13
C GLY A 203 -25.83 4.51 -11.03
N GLY A 204 -25.09 5.43 -11.64
CA GLY A 204 -23.65 5.60 -11.45
C GLY A 204 -23.33 6.59 -10.32
N TRP A 205 -22.05 6.76 -10.03
CA TRP A 205 -21.57 7.74 -9.06
C TRP A 205 -20.56 8.65 -9.74
N THR A 206 -20.70 9.95 -9.55
CA THR A 206 -19.71 10.96 -9.92
C THR A 206 -19.23 11.63 -8.65
N TRP A 207 -17.94 11.87 -8.56
CA TRP A 207 -17.38 12.66 -7.48
C TRP A 207 -16.67 13.88 -8.06
N THR A 208 -16.79 15.00 -7.37
CA THR A 208 -16.10 16.24 -7.68
C THR A 208 -15.41 16.70 -6.42
N ALA A 209 -14.09 16.89 -6.48
CA ALA A 209 -13.35 17.48 -5.38
C ALA A 209 -13.05 18.93 -5.73
N GLU A 210 -13.82 19.86 -5.15
CA GLU A 210 -13.49 21.29 -5.21
C GLU A 210 -12.35 21.59 -4.25
N GLY A 211 -11.29 22.25 -4.73
CA GLY A 211 -10.13 22.61 -3.91
C GLY A 211 -9.01 21.56 -3.86
N LEU A 212 -9.01 20.55 -4.74
CA LEU A 212 -7.76 19.85 -5.10
C LEU A 212 -6.84 20.81 -5.84
N ALA A 213 -6.17 21.67 -5.09
CA ALA A 213 -4.99 22.32 -5.60
C ALA A 213 -3.91 21.25 -5.73
N SER A 214 -3.41 21.03 -6.94
CA SER A 214 -2.00 20.67 -7.07
C SER A 214 -1.26 21.79 -6.36
N VAL A 215 -0.82 21.57 -5.13
CA VAL A 215 0.10 22.52 -4.54
C VAL A 215 1.38 22.30 -5.34
N SER A 216 1.55 23.11 -6.39
CA SER A 216 2.88 23.59 -6.73
C SER A 216 3.33 24.44 -5.55
N SER A 217 3.51 23.82 -4.38
CA SER A 217 4.32 24.41 -3.34
C SER A 217 5.69 24.34 -3.97
N GLY A 218 6.08 25.42 -4.63
CA GLY A 218 7.37 25.49 -5.32
C GLY A 218 8.41 24.94 -4.38
N ILE A 219 9.37 24.20 -4.94
CA ILE A 219 10.31 23.35 -4.20
C ILE A 219 10.80 23.95 -2.87
N GLU A 220 11.02 25.26 -2.81
CA GLU A 220 11.40 26.02 -1.62
C GLU A 220 10.48 25.83 -0.40
N THR A 221 9.16 25.78 -0.59
CA THR A 221 8.23 25.53 0.51
C THR A 221 8.31 24.09 1.00
N ALA A 222 8.47 23.13 0.08
CA ALA A 222 8.57 21.72 0.42
C ALA A 222 9.86 21.42 1.20
N ILE A 223 10.98 22.06 0.83
CA ILE A 223 12.28 21.81 1.44
C ILE A 223 12.64 22.77 2.58
N ALA A 224 11.82 23.77 2.90
CA ALA A 224 12.14 24.81 3.88
C ALA A 224 12.56 24.25 5.26
N SER A 225 12.00 23.11 5.65
CA SER A 225 12.28 22.45 6.94
C SER A 225 13.30 21.30 6.86
N TRP A 226 13.90 21.07 5.69
CA TRP A 226 14.87 20.00 5.47
C TRP A 226 16.26 20.40 6.01
N PRO A 227 17.13 19.44 6.33
CA PRO A 227 18.55 19.72 6.60
C PRO A 227 19.22 20.41 5.40
N ASP A 228 20.16 21.33 5.67
CA ASP A 228 20.86 22.13 4.65
C ASP A 228 21.45 21.32 3.49
N VAL A 229 22.00 20.14 3.79
CA VAL A 229 22.60 19.25 2.78
C VAL A 229 21.53 18.76 1.80
N SER A 230 20.40 18.28 2.31
CA SER A 230 19.28 17.81 1.51
C SER A 230 18.60 18.95 0.73
N GLN A 231 18.50 20.14 1.34
CA GLN A 231 17.99 21.33 0.63
C GLN A 231 18.85 21.69 -0.58
N LYS A 232 20.18 21.76 -0.40
CA LYS A 232 21.11 22.09 -1.48
C LYS A 232 20.99 21.06 -2.61
N LEU A 233 20.96 19.77 -2.27
CA LEU A 233 20.82 18.71 -3.25
C LEU A 233 19.49 18.79 -4.01
N ALA A 234 18.38 19.03 -3.30
CA ALA A 234 17.07 19.22 -3.90
C ALA A 234 17.06 20.40 -4.91
N ARG A 235 17.64 21.55 -4.53
CA ARG A 235 17.79 22.70 -5.44
C ARG A 235 18.65 22.36 -6.65
N THR A 236 19.79 21.69 -6.46
CA THR A 236 20.65 21.27 -7.59
C THR A 236 19.91 20.33 -8.54
N MET A 237 19.11 19.38 -8.03
CA MET A 237 18.29 18.52 -8.88
C MET A 237 17.21 19.32 -9.62
N ALA A 238 16.58 20.29 -8.96
CA ALA A 238 15.56 21.14 -9.59
C ALA A 238 16.14 22.08 -10.66
N GLU A 239 17.30 22.68 -10.40
CA GLU A 239 18.04 23.48 -11.38
C GLU A 239 18.39 22.65 -12.62
N LYS A 240 18.71 21.36 -12.44
CA LYS A 240 19.11 20.46 -13.53
C LYS A 240 17.92 19.86 -14.28
N TYR A 241 16.86 19.46 -13.58
CA TYR A 241 15.77 18.64 -14.13
C TYR A 241 14.40 19.33 -14.14
N GLY A 242 14.30 20.57 -13.65
CA GLY A 242 13.04 21.29 -13.48
C GLY A 242 12.34 20.95 -12.17
N GLU A 243 11.08 21.34 -12.04
CA GLU A 243 10.28 21.04 -10.84
C GLU A 243 10.09 19.52 -10.66
N PRO A 244 10.08 19.03 -9.40
CA PRO A 244 9.79 17.62 -9.14
C PRO A 244 8.38 17.26 -9.61
N SER A 245 8.24 16.07 -10.18
CA SER A 245 6.93 15.50 -10.53
C SER A 245 6.05 15.29 -9.30
N GLN A 246 6.69 15.09 -8.14
CA GLN A 246 6.00 14.87 -6.87
C GLN A 246 6.79 15.48 -5.71
N ALA A 247 6.09 16.14 -4.79
CA ALA A 247 6.68 16.74 -3.60
C ALA A 247 5.94 16.33 -2.32
N SER A 248 6.71 16.02 -1.27
CA SER A 248 6.24 15.64 0.07
C SER A 248 7.12 16.29 1.13
N PRO A 249 6.64 16.38 2.38
CA PRO A 249 7.46 16.81 3.51
C PRO A 249 8.79 16.07 3.67
N ASP A 250 8.91 14.82 3.19
CA ASP A 250 10.11 13.99 3.44
C ASP A 250 10.89 13.58 2.19
N PHE A 251 10.33 13.76 0.98
CA PHE A 251 11.06 13.49 -0.26
C PHE A 251 10.47 14.21 -1.47
N LEU A 252 11.30 14.32 -2.52
CA LEU A 252 10.95 14.84 -3.84
C LEU A 252 11.24 13.78 -4.90
N ILE A 253 10.36 13.64 -5.89
CA ILE A 253 10.53 12.71 -7.01
C ILE A 253 10.49 13.45 -8.34
N TRP A 254 11.46 13.14 -9.19
CA TRP A 254 11.41 13.40 -10.62
C TRP A 254 11.26 12.06 -11.34
N ASN A 255 10.28 11.98 -12.24
CA ASN A 255 10.09 10.82 -13.11
C ASN A 255 10.58 11.15 -14.51
N ASP A 256 11.17 10.15 -15.18
CA ASP A 256 11.60 10.23 -16.58
C ASP A 256 12.44 11.48 -16.89
N ASN A 257 13.44 11.75 -16.03
CA ASN A 257 14.27 12.95 -16.06
C ASN A 257 15.71 12.66 -16.53
N GLY A 258 16.10 13.22 -17.67
CA GLY A 258 17.43 12.97 -18.25
C GLY A 258 17.64 11.48 -18.55
N PRO A 259 18.73 10.84 -18.08
CA PRO A 259 18.94 9.41 -18.25
C PRO A 259 18.17 8.55 -17.22
N TRP A 260 17.50 9.18 -16.26
CA TRP A 260 16.90 8.49 -15.12
C TRP A 260 15.45 8.13 -15.40
N LYS A 261 15.09 6.89 -15.05
CA LYS A 261 13.68 6.52 -14.93
C LYS A 261 13.03 7.26 -13.76
N LYS A 262 13.78 7.41 -12.66
CA LYS A 262 13.31 8.01 -11.42
C LYS A 262 14.49 8.56 -10.61
N THR A 263 14.38 9.82 -10.18
CA THR A 263 15.28 10.46 -9.22
C THR A 263 14.48 10.78 -7.96
N VAL A 264 14.98 10.36 -6.79
CA VAL A 264 14.36 10.65 -5.49
C VAL A 264 15.38 11.34 -4.60
N VAL A 265 15.03 12.51 -4.08
CA VAL A 265 15.80 13.20 -3.04
C VAL A 265 15.05 13.07 -1.72
N TYR A 266 15.72 12.60 -0.68
CA TYR A 266 15.17 12.41 0.66
C TYR A 266 15.60 13.53 1.61
N ARG A 267 14.72 13.86 2.55
CA ARG A 267 15.00 14.81 3.63
C ARG A 267 16.09 14.31 4.57
N TYR A 268 16.02 13.04 4.96
CA TYR A 268 16.89 12.41 5.96
C TYR A 268 17.59 11.15 5.40
N GLY A 269 18.67 10.73 6.05
CA GLY A 269 19.46 9.54 5.70
C GLY A 269 20.95 9.84 5.64
N ASP A 270 21.76 8.84 5.30
CA ASP A 270 23.17 9.01 4.91
C ASP A 270 23.34 9.10 3.38
N ARG A 271 22.30 8.66 2.65
CA ARG A 271 22.20 8.61 1.18
C ARG A 271 20.93 9.34 0.73
N PHE A 272 21.04 10.66 0.65
CA PHE A 272 19.91 11.55 0.36
C PHE A 272 19.42 11.50 -1.09
N LEU A 273 20.15 10.86 -2.01
CA LEU A 273 19.81 10.78 -3.42
C LEU A 273 19.76 9.34 -3.89
N ARG A 274 18.62 8.92 -4.43
CA ARG A 274 18.46 7.65 -5.14
C ARG A 274 18.11 7.91 -6.60
N GLN A 275 18.80 7.25 -7.51
CA GLN A 275 18.52 7.35 -8.94
C GLN A 275 18.41 5.96 -9.54
N SER A 276 17.40 5.79 -10.39
CA SER A 276 16.98 4.50 -10.93
C SER A 276 16.98 4.57 -12.45
N ILE A 277 17.41 3.49 -13.07
CA ILE A 277 17.35 3.27 -14.51
C ILE A 277 16.59 1.98 -14.79
N ARG A 278 15.99 1.88 -15.97
CA ARG A 278 15.53 0.60 -16.48
C ARG A 278 16.75 -0.23 -16.87
N PHE A 279 16.90 -1.40 -16.27
CA PHE A 279 18.04 -2.26 -16.55
C PHE A 279 17.65 -3.72 -16.39
N ASP A 280 17.89 -4.52 -17.43
CA ASP A 280 17.61 -5.96 -17.39
C ASP A 280 18.78 -6.68 -16.70
N VAL A 281 18.61 -7.02 -15.42
CA VAL A 281 19.59 -7.81 -14.67
C VAL A 281 19.16 -9.28 -14.72
N PRO A 282 19.96 -10.17 -15.33
CA PRO A 282 19.72 -11.61 -15.22
C PRO A 282 19.66 -12.01 -13.74
N GLN A 283 18.57 -12.62 -13.30
CA GLN A 283 18.32 -12.92 -11.88
C GLN A 283 19.48 -13.67 -11.21
N ALA A 284 20.12 -14.59 -11.95
CA ALA A 284 21.29 -15.35 -11.50
C ALA A 284 22.55 -14.49 -11.21
N ARG A 285 22.56 -13.23 -11.65
CA ARG A 285 23.67 -12.27 -11.43
C ARG A 285 23.31 -11.16 -10.45
N ALA A 286 22.05 -11.00 -10.07
CA ALA A 286 21.60 -9.94 -9.17
C ALA A 286 22.30 -9.99 -7.79
N THR A 287 22.62 -11.19 -7.30
CA THR A 287 23.36 -11.37 -6.03
C THR A 287 24.76 -10.76 -6.04
N LYS A 288 25.38 -10.59 -7.22
CA LYS A 288 26.68 -9.93 -7.33
C LYS A 288 26.62 -8.44 -7.00
N LEU A 289 25.45 -7.80 -7.16
CA LEU A 289 25.28 -6.38 -6.87
C LEU A 289 25.38 -6.09 -5.36
N SER A 290 24.87 -7.00 -4.52
CA SER A 290 25.00 -6.86 -3.06
C SER A 290 26.44 -6.94 -2.57
N GLU A 291 27.32 -7.69 -3.26
CA GLU A 291 28.74 -7.80 -2.91
C GLU A 291 29.54 -6.50 -3.15
N MET A 292 28.97 -5.57 -3.91
CA MET A 292 29.62 -4.32 -4.29
C MET A 292 29.52 -3.25 -3.19
N GLU A 293 28.54 -3.33 -2.28
CA GLU A 293 28.39 -2.40 -1.14
C GLU A 293 28.25 -0.90 -1.52
N MET A 294 27.92 -0.58 -2.77
CA MET A 294 27.84 0.80 -3.30
C MET A 294 26.43 1.40 -3.32
N GLY A 295 25.52 0.88 -2.48
CA GLY A 295 24.14 1.35 -2.44
C GLY A 295 23.31 1.01 -3.67
N LEU A 296 23.67 -0.11 -4.31
CA LEU A 296 22.93 -0.66 -5.44
C LEU A 296 21.75 -1.50 -4.94
N THR A 297 20.60 -1.34 -5.57
CA THR A 297 19.41 -2.17 -5.35
C THR A 297 18.79 -2.51 -6.70
N PHE A 298 18.37 -3.77 -6.88
CA PHE A 298 17.66 -4.21 -8.08
C PHE A 298 16.25 -4.68 -7.72
N ASP A 299 15.25 -4.13 -8.39
CA ASP A 299 13.87 -4.58 -8.30
C ASP A 299 13.51 -5.41 -9.55
N PRO A 300 13.34 -6.74 -9.43
CA PRO A 300 13.03 -7.60 -10.56
C PRO A 300 11.62 -7.38 -11.12
N SER A 301 10.69 -6.85 -10.33
CA SER A 301 9.30 -6.63 -10.76
C SER A 301 9.18 -5.45 -11.73
N SER A 302 9.93 -4.39 -11.46
CA SER A 302 9.95 -3.16 -12.27
C SER A 302 11.12 -3.12 -13.26
N GLN A 303 12.05 -4.09 -13.18
CA GLN A 303 13.32 -4.08 -13.93
C GLN A 303 14.12 -2.79 -13.68
N GLU A 304 14.13 -2.32 -12.43
CA GLU A 304 14.82 -1.10 -12.04
C GLU A 304 16.12 -1.43 -11.30
N LEU A 305 17.23 -0.92 -11.83
CA LEU A 305 18.51 -0.86 -11.11
C LEU A 305 18.67 0.55 -10.55
N SER A 306 18.86 0.65 -9.24
CA SER A 306 19.02 1.92 -8.54
C SER A 306 20.35 2.01 -7.83
N ALA A 307 20.91 3.22 -7.76
CA ALA A 307 22.01 3.58 -6.89
C ALA A 307 21.55 4.65 -5.89
N ALA A 308 22.01 4.56 -4.64
CA ALA A 308 21.73 5.54 -3.60
C ALA A 308 23.03 6.06 -2.96
N SER A 309 23.20 7.39 -2.96
CA SER A 309 24.40 8.08 -2.49
C SER A 309 24.10 9.51 -2.03
N GLN A 310 25.13 10.35 -1.88
CA GLN A 310 25.02 11.78 -1.59
C GLN A 310 25.15 12.67 -2.84
N SER A 311 25.47 12.11 -4.01
CA SER A 311 25.65 12.89 -5.25
C SER A 311 25.34 12.08 -6.50
N GLU A 312 24.84 12.75 -7.52
CA GLU A 312 24.51 12.11 -8.79
C GLU A 312 25.74 11.46 -9.44
N ASP A 313 26.88 12.14 -9.41
CA ASP A 313 28.14 11.65 -9.97
C ASP A 313 28.57 10.29 -9.40
N THR A 314 28.31 10.06 -8.11
CA THR A 314 28.63 8.78 -7.47
C THR A 314 27.59 7.70 -7.79
N ASN A 315 26.33 8.07 -7.99
CA ASN A 315 25.31 7.14 -8.50
C ASN A 315 25.63 6.70 -9.94
N VAL A 316 26.02 7.62 -10.82
CA VAL A 316 26.45 7.32 -12.19
C VAL A 316 27.60 6.33 -12.19
N LEU A 317 28.63 6.58 -11.38
CA LEU A 317 29.78 5.67 -11.25
C LEU A 317 29.37 4.29 -10.72
N ALA A 318 28.54 4.24 -9.68
CA ALA A 318 28.08 2.97 -9.11
C ALA A 318 27.34 2.12 -10.17
N LEU A 319 26.51 2.75 -10.99
CA LEU A 319 25.77 2.07 -12.06
C LEU A 319 26.67 1.61 -13.21
N ASN A 320 27.66 2.43 -13.62
CA ASN A 320 28.65 2.04 -14.62
C ASN A 320 29.46 0.81 -14.16
N LEU A 321 29.92 0.81 -12.90
CA LEU A 321 30.64 -0.33 -12.33
C LEU A 321 29.72 -1.55 -12.15
N ALA A 322 28.45 -1.35 -11.80
CA ALA A 322 27.46 -2.42 -11.72
C ALA A 322 27.31 -3.12 -13.08
N HIS A 323 27.18 -2.34 -14.15
CA HIS A 323 27.11 -2.86 -15.52
C HIS A 323 28.35 -3.70 -15.86
N ASP A 324 29.56 -3.22 -15.57
CA ASP A 324 30.79 -3.98 -15.87
C ASP A 324 30.92 -5.28 -15.06
N VAL A 325 30.43 -5.31 -13.81
CA VAL A 325 30.35 -6.54 -13.00
C VAL A 325 29.32 -7.51 -13.57
N LEU A 326 28.16 -6.99 -13.98
CA LEU A 326 27.09 -7.79 -14.57
C LEU A 326 27.50 -8.37 -15.92
N ASP A 327 28.30 -7.65 -16.72
CA ASP A 327 28.90 -8.13 -17.98
C ASP A 327 30.07 -9.11 -17.76
N GLY A 328 30.59 -9.19 -16.54
CA GLY A 328 31.75 -10.02 -16.21
C GLY A 328 33.08 -9.43 -16.68
N LYS A 329 33.13 -8.15 -17.02
CA LYS A 329 34.37 -7.41 -17.35
C LYS A 329 35.22 -7.18 -16.08
N MET A 330 34.59 -7.11 -14.92
CA MET A 330 35.27 -7.01 -13.62
C MET A 330 34.55 -7.77 -12.50
N THR A 331 35.27 -8.01 -11.41
CA THR A 331 34.73 -8.60 -10.17
C THR A 331 34.20 -7.53 -9.21
N ALA A 332 33.32 -7.89 -8.27
CA ALA A 332 32.80 -6.97 -7.26
C ALA A 332 33.92 -6.31 -6.42
N THR A 333 34.99 -7.05 -6.09
CA THR A 333 36.17 -6.51 -5.40
C THR A 333 36.93 -5.49 -6.24
N GLN A 334 37.10 -5.74 -7.55
CA GLN A 334 37.71 -4.75 -8.45
C GLN A 334 36.83 -3.50 -8.58
N ALA A 335 35.51 -3.67 -8.67
CA ALA A 335 34.57 -2.56 -8.73
C ALA A 335 34.65 -1.68 -7.47
N ARG A 336 34.68 -2.27 -6.26
CA ARG A 336 34.85 -1.51 -5.01
C ARG A 336 36.16 -0.72 -4.98
N ALA A 337 37.27 -1.34 -5.40
CA ALA A 337 38.56 -0.67 -5.46
C ALA A 337 38.56 0.48 -6.50
N ALA A 338 37.92 0.29 -7.65
CA ALA A 338 37.75 1.32 -8.67
C ALA A 338 36.91 2.48 -8.16
N TYR A 339 35.80 2.19 -7.48
CA TYR A 339 34.92 3.19 -6.88
C TYR A 339 35.65 4.04 -5.85
N ALA A 340 36.32 3.41 -4.88
CA ALA A 340 37.08 4.13 -3.84
C ALA A 340 38.17 5.04 -4.45
N ARG A 341 38.85 4.56 -5.49
CA ARG A 341 39.86 5.35 -6.22
C ARG A 341 39.24 6.55 -6.93
N ALA A 342 38.15 6.35 -7.66
CA ALA A 342 37.45 7.40 -8.40
C ALA A 342 36.90 8.49 -7.47
N VAL A 343 36.25 8.09 -6.38
CA VAL A 343 35.77 9.02 -5.35
C VAL A 343 36.94 9.81 -4.74
N SER A 344 38.05 9.16 -4.43
CA SER A 344 39.25 9.84 -3.91
C SER A 344 39.81 10.86 -4.92
N LEU A 345 39.93 10.50 -6.20
CA LEU A 345 40.39 11.40 -7.25
C LEU A 345 39.46 12.61 -7.42
N SER A 346 38.14 12.37 -7.45
CA SER A 346 37.13 13.43 -7.54
C SER A 346 37.19 14.38 -6.34
N SER A 347 37.35 13.85 -5.12
CA SER A 347 37.51 14.67 -3.91
C SER A 347 38.78 15.53 -3.92
N ALA A 348 39.81 15.11 -4.68
CA ALA A 348 41.02 15.90 -4.93
C ALA A 348 40.90 16.88 -6.12
N GLY A 349 39.68 17.08 -6.66
CA GLY A 349 39.41 17.97 -7.78
C GLY A 349 39.80 17.43 -9.16
N LYS A 350 40.14 16.15 -9.27
CA LYS A 350 40.48 15.53 -10.57
C LYS A 350 39.21 15.05 -11.27
N SER A 351 39.13 15.30 -12.58
CA SER A 351 38.03 14.82 -13.42
C SER A 351 38.08 13.30 -13.54
N VAL A 352 36.95 12.63 -13.31
CA VAL A 352 36.73 11.20 -13.54
C VAL A 352 35.61 11.04 -14.57
N PRO A 353 35.91 10.71 -15.84
CA PRO A 353 34.91 10.64 -16.91
C PRO A 353 33.73 9.71 -16.59
N GLU A 354 33.99 8.58 -15.93
CA GLU A 354 33.02 7.55 -15.58
C GLU A 354 31.97 8.01 -14.55
N MET A 355 32.17 9.18 -13.93
CA MET A 355 31.22 9.79 -13.00
C MET A 355 30.22 10.72 -13.70
N ARG A 356 30.41 11.06 -14.98
CA ARG A 356 29.64 12.13 -15.65
C ARG A 356 28.44 11.65 -16.45
N VAL A 357 28.55 10.46 -17.05
CA VAL A 357 27.56 9.89 -17.95
C VAL A 357 27.46 8.38 -17.74
N LEU A 358 26.27 7.83 -17.96
CA LEU A 358 26.10 6.38 -18.08
C LEU A 358 26.76 5.92 -19.39
N LEU A 359 27.49 4.80 -19.35
CA LEU A 359 28.34 4.32 -20.44
C LEU A 359 27.74 3.15 -21.24
N PHE A 360 26.48 2.80 -21.00
CA PHE A 360 25.82 1.64 -21.58
C PHE A 360 24.41 1.94 -22.06
#